data_AF-A0A9C7V008-F1
#
_entry.id   AF-A0A9C7V008-F1
#
_cell.length_a   1.000
_cell.length_b   1.000
_cell.length_c   1.000
_cell.angle_alpha   90.00
_cell.angle_beta   90.00
_cell.angle_gamma   90.00
#
_symmetry.space_group_name_H-M   'P 1'
#
loop_
_entity.id
_entity.type
_entity.pdbx_description
1 polymer ?
#
loop_
_entity_poly.entity_id
_entity_poly.type
_entity_poly.pdbx_seq_one_letter_code
_entity_poly.pdbx_strand_id
1 'polypeptide(L)'
;MKDKTKRSRLPLVMGFLLLAAAGLWLAFRLMWTGGGGIPGDTEQQRISYIESFGWDAGITRCDVKEIRIPVNFDEVYEEYNDIQRSQGFDLRKYRAHSVRQYTYEVSRTDDDPVPMLAHLLVENGIIIGADITSAQAGGFTGALAMD
;
A
#
# COMPACT_ATOMS: atom_id res chain seq x y z
N MET A 1 41.09 31.29 -23.77
CA MET A 1 39.85 30.58 -24.16
C MET A 1 39.70 29.38 -23.23
N LYS A 2 38.62 29.34 -22.42
CA LYS A 2 38.37 28.28 -21.43
C LYS A 2 37.60 27.16 -22.10
N ASP A 3 38.12 25.93 -22.06
CA ASP A 3 37.30 24.73 -22.14
C ASP A 3 37.78 23.74 -21.08
N LYS A 4 36.86 23.37 -20.18
CA LYS A 4 36.95 22.21 -19.31
C LYS A 4 35.54 21.68 -19.14
N THR A 5 35.14 20.83 -20.08
CA THR A 5 33.95 19.99 -20.00
C THR A 5 34.07 19.07 -18.76
N LYS A 6 33.33 19.41 -17.71
CA LYS A 6 33.31 18.68 -16.44
C LYS A 6 32.50 17.39 -16.63
N ARG A 7 33.16 16.25 -16.86
CA ARG A 7 32.52 14.93 -16.96
C ARG A 7 31.69 14.65 -15.68
N SER A 8 30.38 14.54 -15.83
CA SER A 8 29.42 14.36 -14.73
C SER A 8 29.47 12.94 -14.18
N ARG A 9 29.75 12.79 -12.88
CA ARG A 9 29.75 11.50 -12.14
C ARG A 9 28.32 11.03 -11.75
N LEU A 10 27.29 11.56 -12.42
CA LEU A 10 25.89 11.42 -12.05
C LEU A 10 25.29 9.99 -12.22
N PRO A 11 25.64 9.18 -13.25
CA PRO A 11 24.94 7.89 -13.44
C PRO A 11 25.32 6.83 -12.40
N LEU A 12 26.51 6.93 -11.79
CA LEU A 12 26.97 5.96 -10.79
C LEU A 12 26.30 6.18 -9.42
N VAL A 13 25.99 7.44 -9.07
CA VAL A 13 25.36 7.78 -7.78
C VAL A 13 23.88 7.39 -7.78
N MET A 14 23.17 7.58 -8.90
CA MET A 14 21.79 7.10 -9.05
C MET A 14 21.69 5.57 -9.01
N GLY A 15 22.62 4.85 -9.63
CA GLY A 15 22.67 3.38 -9.54
C GLY A 15 22.88 2.88 -8.11
N PHE A 16 23.71 3.56 -7.32
CA PHE A 16 23.92 3.24 -5.91
C PHE A 16 22.70 3.57 -5.03
N LEU A 17 21.99 4.68 -5.31
CA LEU A 17 20.76 5.05 -4.61
C LEU A 17 19.60 4.07 -4.90
N LEU A 18 19.46 3.62 -6.15
CA LEU A 18 18.46 2.61 -6.52
C LEU A 18 18.74 1.24 -5.88
N LEU A 19 20.02 0.81 -5.84
CA LEU A 19 20.42 -0.41 -5.13
C LEU A 19 20.25 -0.28 -3.61
N ALA A 20 20.47 0.90 -3.05
CA ALA A 20 20.21 1.15 -1.64
C ALA A 20 18.71 1.12 -1.32
N ALA A 21 17.84 1.66 -2.17
CA ALA A 21 16.39 1.60 -2.01
C ALA A 21 15.86 0.17 -2.15
N ALA A 22 16.32 -0.60 -3.14
CA ALA A 22 15.97 -2.01 -3.29
C ALA A 22 16.52 -2.87 -2.14
N GLY A 23 17.72 -2.54 -1.63
CA GLY A 23 18.32 -3.16 -0.46
C GLY A 23 17.54 -2.83 0.83
N LEU A 24 17.07 -1.59 0.98
CA LEU A 24 16.19 -1.19 2.08
C LEU A 24 14.83 -1.90 1.98
N TRP A 25 14.29 -2.03 0.78
CA TRP A 25 13.06 -2.76 0.51
C TRP A 25 13.19 -4.25 0.84
N LEU A 26 14.29 -4.89 0.43
CA LEU A 26 14.58 -6.29 0.75
C LEU A 26 14.89 -6.49 2.24
N ALA A 27 15.65 -5.59 2.87
CA ALA A 27 15.94 -5.65 4.30
C ALA A 27 14.70 -5.37 5.16
N PHE A 28 13.81 -4.48 4.73
CA PHE A 28 12.50 -4.25 5.35
C PHE A 28 11.63 -5.50 5.23
N ARG A 29 11.56 -6.12 4.04
CA ARG A 29 10.90 -7.42 3.81
C ARG A 29 11.44 -8.51 4.72
N LEU A 30 12.77 -8.62 4.87
CA LEU A 30 13.40 -9.65 5.69
C LEU A 30 13.27 -9.36 7.19
N MET A 31 13.32 -8.11 7.63
CA MET A 31 13.10 -7.71 9.02
C MET A 31 11.64 -7.88 9.45
N TRP A 32 10.70 -7.85 8.48
CA TRP A 32 9.29 -8.19 8.69
C TRP A 32 9.02 -9.70 8.92
N THR A 33 9.95 -10.59 8.58
CA THR A 33 9.75 -12.05 8.70
C THR A 33 9.76 -12.61 10.14
N GLY A 34 9.62 -11.76 11.16
CA GLY A 34 9.53 -12.14 12.56
C GLY A 34 8.11 -12.08 13.10
N GLY A 35 7.30 -13.13 12.88
CA GLY A 35 6.11 -13.51 13.68
C GLY A 35 4.94 -12.53 13.88
N GLY A 36 5.11 -11.23 13.60
CA GLY A 36 4.10 -10.18 13.69
C GLY A 36 3.72 -9.71 12.30
N GLY A 37 2.43 -9.66 11.99
CA GLY A 37 1.95 -9.14 10.71
C GLY A 37 2.27 -7.65 10.51
N ILE A 38 1.79 -7.06 9.42
CA ILE A 38 2.04 -5.65 9.07
C ILE A 38 1.25 -4.73 10.03
N PRO A 39 1.84 -3.78 10.78
CA PRO A 39 1.16 -2.93 11.74
C PRO A 39 0.26 -1.94 11.04
N GLY A 40 -0.91 -1.74 11.62
CA GLY A 40 -1.86 -0.72 11.21
C GLY A 40 -2.68 -0.18 12.39
N ASP A 41 -2.20 -0.37 13.62
CA ASP A 41 -2.90 0.09 14.82
C ASP A 41 -2.89 1.62 14.90
N THR A 42 -1.72 2.22 14.65
CA THR A 42 -1.58 3.68 14.62
C THR A 42 -1.80 4.23 13.21
N GLU A 43 -2.28 5.48 13.13
CA GLU A 43 -2.40 6.18 11.85
C GLU A 43 -1.06 6.31 11.13
N GLN A 44 0.02 6.59 11.86
CA GLN A 44 1.37 6.70 11.30
C GLN A 44 1.83 5.39 10.66
N GLN A 45 1.50 4.23 11.25
CA GLN A 45 1.82 2.92 10.67
C GLN A 45 1.07 2.71 9.35
N ARG A 46 -0.23 3.06 9.33
CA ARG A 46 -1.07 2.95 8.12
C ARG A 46 -0.61 3.87 7.00
N ILE A 47 -0.33 5.14 7.31
CA ILE A 47 0.22 6.10 6.35
C ILE A 47 1.57 5.62 5.82
N SER A 48 2.48 5.21 6.70
CA SER A 48 3.80 4.70 6.29
C SER A 48 3.68 3.48 5.36
N TYR A 49 2.69 2.61 5.60
CA TYR A 49 2.45 1.45 4.73
C TYR A 49 1.97 1.88 3.34
N ILE A 50 1.05 2.84 3.26
CA ILE A 50 0.56 3.39 1.99
C ILE A 50 1.69 4.09 1.22
N GLU A 51 2.45 4.97 1.88
CA GLU A 51 3.57 5.71 1.30
C GLU A 51 4.71 4.80 0.82
N SER A 52 4.85 3.61 1.42
CA SER A 52 5.84 2.62 0.97
C SER A 52 5.62 2.14 -0.47
N PHE A 53 4.41 2.35 -1.02
CA PHE A 53 4.06 2.04 -2.41
C PHE A 53 4.04 3.27 -3.33
N GLY A 54 4.54 4.42 -2.87
CA GLY A 54 4.64 5.65 -3.67
C GLY A 54 3.34 6.46 -3.76
N TRP A 55 2.38 6.20 -2.86
CA TRP A 55 1.18 7.00 -2.69
C TRP A 55 1.40 8.09 -1.65
N ASP A 56 1.05 9.33 -1.97
CA ASP A 56 0.99 10.41 -0.99
C ASP A 56 -0.39 10.37 -0.31
N ALA A 57 -0.42 10.10 1.00
CA ALA A 57 -1.65 10.05 1.78
C ALA A 57 -2.18 11.45 2.19
N GLY A 58 -1.47 12.52 1.85
CA GLY A 58 -1.98 13.90 1.83
C GLY A 58 -2.63 14.42 3.12
N ILE A 59 -3.25 15.60 3.04
CA ILE A 59 -3.94 16.24 4.18
C ILE A 59 -5.11 15.36 4.61
N THR A 60 -4.96 14.81 5.81
CA THR A 60 -5.42 13.49 6.23
C THR A 60 -6.91 13.44 6.48
N ARG A 61 -7.69 13.01 5.48
CA ARG A 61 -9.06 12.53 5.72
C ARG A 61 -9.04 11.02 5.81
N CYS A 62 -9.18 10.53 7.04
CA CYS A 62 -9.31 9.11 7.34
C CYS A 62 -10.76 8.79 7.71
N ASP A 63 -11.47 8.02 6.88
CA ASP A 63 -12.75 7.42 7.26
C ASP A 63 -12.52 6.02 7.84
N VAL A 64 -13.29 5.66 8.87
CA VAL A 64 -13.14 4.39 9.58
C VAL A 64 -14.49 3.71 9.70
N LYS A 65 -14.56 2.46 9.23
CA LYS A 65 -15.75 1.63 9.33
C LYS A 65 -15.41 0.26 9.88
N GLU A 66 -16.25 -0.26 10.76
CA GLU A 66 -16.23 -1.68 11.11
C GLU A 66 -16.96 -2.47 10.04
N ILE A 67 -16.29 -3.46 9.46
CA ILE A 67 -16.87 -4.38 8.49
C ILE A 67 -16.75 -5.81 9.00
N ARG A 68 -17.69 -6.67 8.59
CA ARG A 68 -17.65 -8.09 8.90
C ARG A 68 -17.23 -8.87 7.67
N ILE A 69 -16.16 -9.66 7.78
CA ILE A 69 -15.75 -10.56 6.72
C ILE A 69 -16.78 -11.70 6.63
N PRO A 70 -17.37 -11.97 5.45
CA PRO A 70 -18.38 -13.01 5.30
C PRO A 70 -17.89 -14.39 5.73
N VAL A 71 -18.80 -15.24 6.19
CA VAL A 71 -18.47 -16.65 6.51
C VAL A 71 -18.21 -17.44 5.24
N ASN A 72 -19.05 -17.24 4.22
CA ASN A 72 -18.94 -17.84 2.91
C ASN A 72 -18.63 -16.73 1.91
N PHE A 73 -17.66 -16.96 1.03
CA PHE A 73 -17.36 -16.02 -0.04
C PHE A 73 -18.16 -16.45 -1.26
N ASP A 74 -18.93 -15.53 -1.82
CA ASP A 74 -19.50 -15.66 -3.15
C ASP A 74 -18.45 -15.28 -4.20
N GLU A 75 -18.83 -15.33 -5.48
CA GLU A 75 -17.93 -15.01 -6.59
C GLU A 75 -17.29 -13.61 -6.44
N VAL A 76 -18.09 -12.61 -6.06
CA VAL A 76 -17.62 -11.22 -5.88
C VAL A 76 -16.59 -11.11 -4.76
N TYR A 77 -16.84 -11.77 -3.62
CA TYR A 77 -15.89 -11.72 -2.51
C TYR A 77 -14.63 -12.59 -2.77
N GLU A 78 -14.76 -13.67 -3.55
CA GLU A 78 -13.59 -14.43 -4.00
C GLU A 78 -12.70 -13.60 -4.95
N GLU A 79 -13.28 -12.85 -5.89
CA GLU A 79 -12.55 -11.91 -6.75
C GLU A 79 -11.85 -10.82 -5.92
N TYR A 80 -12.57 -10.23 -4.95
CA TYR A 80 -11.98 -9.27 -4.03
C TYR A 80 -10.81 -9.89 -3.23
N ASN A 81 -10.98 -11.10 -2.72
CA ASN A 81 -9.92 -11.80 -2.01
C ASN A 81 -8.72 -12.14 -2.90
N ASP A 82 -8.93 -12.38 -4.20
CA ASP A 82 -7.82 -12.60 -5.13
C ASP A 82 -6.95 -11.35 -5.33
N ILE A 83 -7.55 -10.15 -5.31
CA ILE A 83 -6.79 -8.87 -5.24
C ILE A 83 -5.92 -8.84 -3.99
N GLN A 84 -6.46 -9.25 -2.83
CA GLN A 84 -5.72 -9.28 -1.58
C GLN A 84 -4.60 -10.32 -1.61
N ARG A 85 -4.87 -11.50 -2.16
CA ARG A 85 -3.91 -12.61 -2.29
C ARG A 85 -2.75 -12.28 -3.21
N SER A 86 -2.96 -11.47 -4.25
CA SER A 86 -1.88 -11.01 -5.12
C SER A 86 -0.77 -10.25 -4.36
N GLN A 87 -1.12 -9.67 -3.20
CA GLN A 87 -0.21 -8.90 -2.34
C GLN A 87 0.28 -9.69 -1.12
N GLY A 88 -0.07 -10.99 -1.02
CA GLY A 88 0.34 -11.87 0.08
C GLY A 88 -0.62 -11.93 1.27
N PHE A 89 -1.79 -11.30 1.17
CA PHE A 89 -2.87 -11.44 2.15
C PHE A 89 -3.76 -12.67 1.88
N ASP A 90 -4.69 -12.99 2.77
CA ASP A 90 -5.76 -13.97 2.52
C ASP A 90 -6.90 -13.79 3.53
N LEU A 91 -8.00 -13.18 3.08
CA LEU A 91 -9.15 -12.85 3.93
C LEU A 91 -9.92 -14.09 4.38
N ARG A 92 -9.72 -15.25 3.74
CA ARG A 92 -10.36 -16.50 4.17
C ARG A 92 -9.97 -16.91 5.59
N LYS A 93 -8.79 -16.50 6.05
CA LYS A 93 -8.27 -16.72 7.42
C LYS A 93 -9.03 -15.93 8.49
N TYR A 94 -9.79 -14.92 8.06
CA TYR A 94 -10.47 -13.95 8.92
C TYR A 94 -11.99 -13.99 8.75
N ARG A 95 -12.53 -15.10 8.21
CA ARG A 95 -13.98 -15.28 8.01
C ARG A 95 -14.73 -15.15 9.32
N ALA A 96 -15.88 -14.47 9.25
CA ALA A 96 -16.72 -14.11 10.40
C ALA A 96 -16.12 -13.10 11.39
N HIS A 97 -14.88 -12.63 11.17
CA HIS A 97 -14.28 -11.62 12.03
C HIS A 97 -14.83 -10.24 11.67
N SER A 98 -14.90 -9.36 12.68
CA SER A 98 -15.12 -7.93 12.48
C SER A 98 -13.77 -7.22 12.45
N VAL A 99 -13.54 -6.44 11.40
CA VAL A 99 -12.27 -5.75 11.15
C VAL A 99 -12.52 -4.28 10.87
N ARG A 100 -11.51 -3.44 11.07
CA ARG A 100 -11.58 -2.00 10.77
C ARG A 100 -11.09 -1.76 9.36
N GLN A 101 -11.94 -1.19 8.51
CA GLN A 101 -11.54 -0.63 7.22
C GLN A 101 -11.22 0.85 7.42
N TYR A 102 -9.98 1.21 7.14
CA TYR A 102 -9.51 2.59 7.09
C TYR A 102 -9.45 3.05 5.64
N THR A 103 -9.96 4.23 5.34
CA THR A 103 -9.96 4.80 3.99
C THR A 103 -9.21 6.12 4.00
N TYR A 104 -8.22 6.25 3.12
CA TYR A 104 -7.39 7.44 2.94
C TYR A 104 -7.56 7.97 1.51
N GLU A 105 -7.75 9.28 1.37
CA GLU A 105 -7.61 9.95 0.09
C GLU A 105 -6.11 10.05 -0.25
N VAL A 106 -5.70 9.52 -1.40
CA VAL A 106 -4.29 9.50 -1.82
C VAL A 106 -4.10 9.98 -3.26
N SER A 107 -2.88 10.41 -3.58
CA SER A 107 -2.45 10.79 -4.93
C SER A 107 -1.06 10.22 -5.27
N ARG A 108 -0.70 10.18 -6.55
CA ARG A 108 0.71 9.95 -6.95
C ARG A 108 1.41 11.29 -6.88
N THR A 109 2.58 11.35 -6.26
CA THR A 109 3.24 12.60 -5.85
C THR A 109 3.57 13.57 -7.01
N ASP A 110 3.46 13.15 -8.28
CA ASP A 110 3.83 13.99 -9.43
C ASP A 110 2.86 13.94 -10.64
N ASP A 111 1.74 13.19 -10.60
CA ASP A 111 0.84 12.98 -11.76
C ASP A 111 -0.64 13.03 -11.36
N ASP A 112 -1.35 14.00 -11.93
CA ASP A 112 -2.81 14.27 -11.98
C ASP A 112 -3.66 14.17 -10.68
N PRO A 113 -4.65 15.08 -10.49
CA PRO A 113 -5.38 15.26 -9.25
C PRO A 113 -6.55 14.28 -9.07
N VAL A 114 -6.54 13.10 -9.71
CA VAL A 114 -7.67 12.18 -9.57
C VAL A 114 -7.64 11.60 -8.16
N PRO A 115 -8.65 11.87 -7.31
CA PRO A 115 -8.66 11.36 -5.96
C PRO A 115 -8.79 9.84 -6.00
N MET A 116 -7.76 9.15 -5.52
CA MET A 116 -7.78 7.72 -5.26
C MET A 116 -8.11 7.50 -3.80
N LEU A 117 -8.69 6.34 -3.50
CA LEU A 117 -8.95 5.90 -2.14
C LEU A 117 -8.10 4.68 -1.84
N ALA A 118 -7.22 4.76 -0.85
CA ALA A 118 -6.54 3.60 -0.29
C ALA A 118 -7.36 3.03 0.86
N HIS A 119 -7.69 1.75 0.78
CA HIS A 119 -8.39 1.02 1.82
C HIS A 119 -7.42 0.06 2.51
N LEU A 120 -7.39 0.09 3.84
CA LEU A 120 -6.65 -0.86 4.67
C LEU A 120 -7.61 -1.61 5.59
N LEU A 121 -7.60 -2.93 5.53
CA LEU A 121 -8.30 -3.80 6.47
C LEU A 121 -7.37 -4.15 7.62
N VAL A 122 -7.75 -3.79 8.84
CA VAL A 122 -6.95 -3.98 10.04
C VAL A 122 -7.69 -4.82 11.08
N GLU A 123 -7.06 -5.91 11.50
CA GLU A 123 -7.50 -6.75 12.60
C GLU A 123 -6.45 -6.76 13.70
N ASN A 124 -6.85 -6.48 14.95
CA ASN A 124 -5.97 -6.53 16.13
C ASN A 124 -4.65 -5.75 15.94
N GLY A 125 -4.72 -4.60 15.25
CA GLY A 125 -3.57 -3.75 14.98
C GLY A 125 -2.71 -4.21 13.80
N ILE A 126 -3.13 -5.24 13.07
CA ILE A 126 -2.42 -5.82 11.93
C ILE A 126 -3.22 -5.61 10.63
N ILE A 127 -2.59 -5.06 9.60
CA ILE A 127 -3.09 -4.98 8.24
C ILE A 127 -3.17 -6.40 7.67
N ILE A 128 -4.38 -6.78 7.27
CA ILE A 128 -4.74 -8.09 6.71
C ILE A 128 -5.26 -7.99 5.26
N GLY A 129 -5.37 -6.77 4.74
CA GLY A 129 -5.78 -6.47 3.36
C GLY A 129 -5.52 -5.00 3.04
N ALA A 130 -5.23 -4.72 1.77
CA ALA A 130 -5.00 -3.39 1.26
C ALA A 130 -5.39 -3.30 -0.22
N ASP A 131 -6.13 -2.27 -0.61
CA ASP A 131 -6.51 -2.01 -2.00
C ASP A 131 -6.59 -0.51 -2.32
N ILE A 132 -6.60 -0.20 -3.62
CA ILE A 132 -6.81 1.14 -4.14
C ILE A 132 -8.07 1.15 -5.01
N THR A 133 -8.91 2.17 -4.84
CA THR A 133 -10.11 2.37 -5.66
C THR A 133 -10.13 3.78 -6.25
N SER A 134 -10.42 3.88 -7.55
CA SER A 134 -10.60 5.18 -8.20
C SER A 134 -11.97 5.79 -7.88
N ALA A 135 -12.05 7.06 -7.48
CA ALA A 135 -13.31 7.69 -7.07
C ALA A 135 -14.25 8.09 -8.23
N GLN A 136 -13.95 7.74 -9.49
CA GLN A 136 -14.80 8.07 -10.64
C GLN A 136 -15.87 7.00 -10.91
N ALA A 137 -16.98 7.39 -11.55
CA ALA A 137 -18.03 6.45 -11.97
C ALA A 137 -17.48 5.45 -13.01
N GLY A 138 -17.60 4.14 -12.72
CA GLY A 138 -16.92 3.08 -13.49
C GLY A 138 -15.50 2.79 -13.01
N GLY A 139 -15.16 3.24 -11.80
CA GLY A 139 -13.85 3.06 -11.20
C GLY A 139 -13.44 1.60 -10.99
N PHE A 140 -12.13 1.37 -10.94
CA PHE A 140 -11.56 0.05 -10.68
C PHE A 140 -11.12 -0.06 -9.22
N THR A 141 -11.17 -1.27 -8.68
CA THR A 141 -10.49 -1.66 -7.44
C THR A 141 -9.30 -2.53 -7.81
N GLY A 142 -8.13 -2.24 -7.27
CA GLY A 142 -6.90 -2.97 -7.54
C GLY A 142 -6.03 -3.13 -6.30
N ALA A 143 -4.93 -3.85 -6.46
CA ALA A 143 -3.94 -3.99 -5.40
C ALA A 143 -3.37 -2.62 -5.00
N LEU A 144 -3.12 -2.40 -3.70
CA LEU A 144 -2.43 -1.19 -3.24
C LEU A 144 -0.96 -1.21 -3.68
N ALA A 145 -0.34 -2.39 -3.61
CA ALA A 145 1.00 -2.60 -4.12
C ALA A 145 1.04 -2.35 -5.63
N MET A 146 1.94 -1.47 -6.05
CA MET A 146 2.23 -1.25 -7.47
C MET A 146 3.23 -2.30 -7.96
N ASP A 147 3.01 -2.82 -9.17
CA ASP A 147 3.99 -3.60 -9.94
C ASP A 147 5.12 -2.71 -10.51
#